data_AF-A0A251R592-F1
#
_entry.id   AF-A0A251R592-F1
#
_cell.length_a   1.000
_cell.length_b   1.000
_cell.length_c   1.000
_cell.angle_alpha   90.00
_cell.angle_beta   90.00
_cell.angle_gamma   90.00
#
_symmetry.space_group_name_H-M   'P 1'
#
loop_
_entity.id
_entity.type
_entity.pdbx_description
1 polymer ?
#
loop_
_entity_poly.entity_id
_entity_poly.type
_entity_poly.pdbx_seq_one_letter_code
_entity_poly.pdbx_strand_id
1 'polypeptide(L)'
;MEDVLTEIPPPSRFFQEDLNNFTPPSPPLPSPFLLLSQNPNDAAESPLRPSLLIVALSSPSLHLFHNVSSKTLIGTLVLPEIPFSGNSINPSLKDKSCNIYSLDRHQNPKNPTLLVSFQCPIAAERCHALAKLLISQQIVPHRVLILDSIQSRNFRGKLSRDEAVAFKLETTSERKAPSLSLEYFPSASVVDGLGAALLAACEINNIKATLCVTWPQFGASVLSLIRSLIFPALDLDLSISTGQNMAPSLCFRTFILQFMLLVFSILNTSLQASEPQLTLDYYASACPNLFDIVKKEMECAVLSDPRNAALIVRLHFHDCFVQGCDGSVLLDDTITLTGEKKASPNIHSLKGFRIIDKIKNNLESECPGIVSCADILTIAARDAVILVGGPYWDVPLGRKDSITASPELAEANLPTANEGLATIISKFLYQGLSVTDMVALSGAHTIGMARCKNVRARIYGGDFEATSGSNPLSQSYLSSLKSTCPPVGGVGDNNVTAMDYVTPDLFDNSFYHLLLKGEGLLSSDQEMYSSLFGIQTKQLVKQYAADPVAFFQQFSDSMVKLGNITNQDSFATGEVRKICRFVNT
;
A
#
# COMPACT_ATOMS: atom_id res chain seq x y z
N MET A 1 34.69 0.83 26.21
CA MET A 1 35.42 1.21 24.99
C MET A 1 34.43 1.99 24.17
N GLU A 2 34.52 3.31 24.27
CA GLU A 2 33.78 4.24 23.43
C GLU A 2 34.41 4.18 22.03
N ASP A 3 33.59 3.97 21.01
CA ASP A 3 34.01 4.04 19.62
C ASP A 3 34.00 5.52 19.22
N VAL A 4 35.18 6.06 18.91
CA VAL A 4 35.42 7.53 18.77
C VAL A 4 34.93 8.06 17.41
N LEU A 5 34.11 7.31 16.68
CA LEU A 5 33.70 7.67 15.31
C LEU A 5 32.19 7.81 15.10
N THR A 6 31.35 7.54 16.09
CA THR A 6 29.92 7.86 16.02
C THR A 6 29.40 8.25 17.41
N GLU A 7 28.74 9.41 17.55
CA GLU A 7 27.94 9.74 18.74
C GLU A 7 26.66 8.87 18.86
N ILE A 8 26.61 7.74 18.15
CA ILE A 8 25.50 6.80 18.16
C ILE A 8 25.74 5.87 19.36
N PRO A 9 24.83 5.80 20.34
CA PRO A 9 24.93 4.81 21.39
C PRO A 9 24.97 3.42 20.73
N PRO A 10 25.84 2.49 21.20
CA PRO A 10 25.89 1.16 20.61
C PRO A 10 24.49 0.55 20.60
N PRO A 11 24.10 -0.17 19.53
CA PRO A 11 22.77 -0.77 19.45
C PRO A 11 22.51 -1.56 20.73
N SER A 12 21.31 -1.39 21.29
CA SER A 12 20.88 -2.08 22.49
C SER A 12 21.28 -3.55 22.40
N ARG A 13 22.07 -4.03 23.36
CA ARG A 13 22.44 -5.45 23.46
C ARG A 13 21.23 -6.34 23.75
N PHE A 14 20.12 -5.72 24.13
CA PHE A 14 18.86 -6.34 24.45
C PHE A 14 17.94 -6.29 23.23
N PHE A 15 17.44 -7.46 22.83
CA PHE A 15 16.35 -7.56 21.86
C PHE A 15 15.07 -6.95 22.46
N GLN A 16 14.08 -6.64 21.63
CA GLN A 16 12.78 -6.15 22.12
C GLN A 16 12.16 -7.10 23.18
N GLU A 17 12.42 -8.40 23.03
CA GLU A 17 12.03 -9.45 23.97
C GLU A 17 12.71 -9.31 25.34
N ASP A 18 13.98 -8.89 25.37
CA ASP A 18 14.71 -8.61 26.60
C ASP A 18 14.23 -7.32 27.28
N LEU A 19 13.86 -6.32 26.48
CA LEU A 19 13.29 -5.06 26.96
C LEU A 19 11.90 -5.26 27.57
N ASN A 20 11.12 -6.22 27.05
CA ASN A 20 9.81 -6.58 27.59
C ASN A 20 9.86 -7.14 29.03
N ASN A 21 11.02 -7.61 29.51
CA ASN A 21 11.19 -8.02 30.90
C ASN A 21 11.19 -6.83 31.89
N PHE A 22 11.39 -5.61 31.41
CA PHE A 22 11.43 -4.40 32.22
C PHE A 22 10.12 -3.59 32.16
N THR A 23 9.17 -4.01 31.32
CA THR A 23 7.85 -3.40 31.20
C THR A 23 6.90 -4.05 32.20
N PRO A 24 6.08 -3.27 32.95
CA PRO A 24 5.03 -3.86 33.77
C PRO A 24 4.12 -4.75 32.89
N PRO A 25 3.70 -5.93 33.37
CA PRO A 25 2.82 -6.79 32.58
C PRO A 25 1.54 -6.04 32.24
N SER A 26 1.17 -6.07 30.96
CA SER A 26 -0.10 -5.52 30.49
C SER A 26 -1.26 -6.07 31.33
N PRO A 27 -2.30 -5.27 31.60
CA PRO A 27 -3.49 -5.77 32.30
C PRO A 27 -4.03 -7.02 31.58
N PRO A 28 -4.48 -8.04 32.32
CA PRO A 28 -4.91 -9.30 31.73
C PRO A 28 -6.10 -9.03 30.81
N LEU A 29 -5.91 -9.32 29.52
CA LEU A 29 -6.98 -9.14 28.56
C LEU A 29 -8.05 -10.24 28.76
N PRO A 30 -9.35 -9.91 28.61
CA PRO A 30 -10.41 -10.89 28.72
C PRO A 30 -10.20 -12.06 27.74
N SER A 31 -10.58 -13.28 28.12
CA SER A 31 -10.38 -14.45 27.25
C SER A 31 -11.26 -14.36 26.00
N PRO A 32 -10.74 -14.70 24.80
CA PRO A 32 -11.58 -14.85 23.63
C PRO A 32 -12.59 -15.98 23.85
N PHE A 33 -13.72 -15.91 23.15
CA PHE A 33 -14.76 -16.94 23.23
C PHE A 33 -15.45 -17.15 21.88
N LEU A 34 -16.03 -18.32 21.71
CA LEU A 34 -16.74 -18.72 20.50
C LEU A 34 -18.24 -18.48 20.68
N LEU A 35 -18.88 -17.88 19.68
CA LEU A 35 -20.33 -17.70 19.63
C LEU A 35 -20.87 -18.40 18.38
N LEU A 36 -21.69 -19.43 18.57
CA LEU A 36 -22.31 -20.19 17.50
C LEU A 36 -23.80 -19.80 17.38
N SER A 37 -24.29 -19.70 16.14
CA SER A 37 -25.70 -19.53 15.84
C SER A 37 -26.39 -20.89 15.99
N GLN A 38 -26.99 -21.13 17.15
CA GLN A 38 -27.77 -22.35 17.42
C GLN A 38 -29.26 -22.02 17.62
N ASN A 39 -30.11 -22.96 17.21
CA ASN A 39 -31.55 -22.87 17.40
C ASN A 39 -31.88 -23.18 18.88
N PRO A 40 -32.74 -22.40 19.57
CA PRO A 40 -32.99 -22.56 21.02
C PRO A 40 -33.54 -23.93 21.46
N ASN A 41 -33.94 -24.79 20.51
CA ASN A 41 -34.61 -26.07 20.78
C ASN A 41 -33.68 -27.29 20.68
N ASP A 42 -32.42 -27.16 20.25
CA ASP A 42 -31.48 -28.28 20.15
C ASP A 42 -30.73 -28.46 21.49
N ALA A 43 -31.40 -29.11 22.44
CA ALA A 43 -30.93 -29.35 23.82
C ALA A 43 -29.83 -30.42 23.96
N ALA A 44 -28.98 -30.61 22.95
CA ALA A 44 -27.79 -31.47 23.05
C ALA A 44 -26.61 -30.80 22.32
N GLU A 45 -25.64 -30.30 23.08
CA GLU A 45 -24.37 -29.73 22.62
C GLU A 45 -23.54 -30.77 21.87
N SER A 46 -23.93 -31.13 20.65
CA SER A 46 -23.09 -31.94 19.79
C SER A 46 -21.98 -31.04 19.22
N PRO A 47 -20.70 -31.40 19.38
CA PRO A 47 -19.61 -30.60 18.86
C PRO A 47 -19.62 -30.60 17.34
N LEU A 48 -19.25 -29.46 16.73
CA LEU A 48 -19.10 -29.36 15.28
C LEU A 48 -17.94 -30.27 14.85
N ARG A 49 -18.22 -31.24 13.97
CA ARG A 49 -17.23 -32.19 13.46
C ARG A 49 -17.01 -32.01 11.96
N PRO A 50 -16.39 -30.90 11.53
CA PRO A 50 -16.21 -30.68 10.11
C PRO A 50 -15.31 -31.75 9.50
N SER A 51 -15.63 -32.13 8.26
CA SER A 51 -14.73 -32.97 7.44
C SER A 51 -13.45 -32.21 7.11
N LEU A 52 -13.57 -30.90 6.88
CA LEU A 52 -12.48 -29.97 6.68
C LEU A 52 -12.77 -28.62 7.33
N LEU A 53 -11.78 -28.11 8.07
CA LEU A 53 -11.77 -26.74 8.58
C LEU A 53 -10.74 -25.91 7.81
N ILE A 54 -11.20 -24.92 7.05
CA ILE A 54 -10.36 -23.98 6.32
C ILE A 54 -10.20 -22.74 7.17
N VAL A 55 -8.96 -22.30 7.40
CA VAL A 55 -8.65 -21.08 8.15
C VAL A 55 -7.96 -20.09 7.22
N ALA A 56 -8.67 -19.02 6.87
CA ALA A 56 -8.16 -17.94 6.02
C ALA A 56 -7.58 -16.81 6.90
N LEU A 57 -6.24 -16.68 6.87
CA LEU A 57 -5.49 -15.67 7.63
C LEU A 57 -4.89 -14.59 6.71
N SER A 58 -4.50 -14.94 5.48
CA SER A 58 -3.86 -14.01 4.55
C SER A 58 -4.87 -13.22 3.72
N SER A 59 -4.52 -11.99 3.33
CA SER A 59 -5.36 -11.12 2.47
C SER A 59 -5.85 -11.82 1.18
N PRO A 60 -5.00 -12.56 0.42
CA PRO A 60 -5.46 -13.33 -0.74
C PRO A 60 -6.51 -14.39 -0.41
N SER A 61 -6.34 -15.12 0.70
CA SER A 61 -7.31 -16.15 1.11
C SER A 61 -8.64 -15.51 1.52
N LEU A 62 -8.61 -14.41 2.27
CA LEU A 62 -9.81 -13.66 2.65
C LEU A 62 -10.55 -13.13 1.42
N HIS A 63 -9.85 -12.56 0.45
CA HIS A 63 -10.43 -12.09 -0.80
C HIS A 63 -11.08 -13.22 -1.59
N LEU A 64 -10.41 -14.37 -1.68
CA LEU A 64 -10.91 -15.55 -2.39
C LEU A 64 -12.23 -16.06 -1.79
N PHE A 65 -12.27 -16.23 -0.48
CA PHE A 65 -13.47 -16.76 0.20
C PHE A 65 -14.57 -15.72 0.38
N HIS A 66 -14.25 -14.44 0.37
CA HIS A 66 -15.25 -13.37 0.36
C HIS A 66 -16.19 -13.49 -0.84
N ASN A 67 -15.69 -13.89 -1.99
CA ASN A 67 -16.46 -14.04 -3.23
C ASN A 67 -17.19 -15.38 -3.39
N VAL A 68 -17.07 -16.30 -2.42
CA VAL A 68 -17.84 -17.56 -2.42
C VAL A 68 -19.31 -17.26 -2.13
N SER A 69 -20.18 -17.51 -3.11
CA SER A 69 -21.61 -17.20 -3.07
C SER A 69 -22.43 -18.15 -2.20
N SER A 70 -21.98 -19.39 -2.00
CA SER A 70 -22.62 -20.39 -1.15
C SER A 70 -21.93 -20.53 0.21
N LYS A 71 -22.06 -19.52 1.07
CA LYS A 71 -21.59 -19.60 2.47
C LYS A 71 -22.63 -19.08 3.45
N THR A 72 -22.84 -19.80 4.55
CA THR A 72 -23.79 -19.44 5.61
C THR A 72 -23.03 -19.11 6.87
N LEU A 73 -23.24 -17.94 7.46
CA LEU A 73 -22.64 -17.57 8.75
C LEU A 73 -23.24 -18.44 9.86
N ILE A 74 -22.42 -19.21 10.56
CA ILE A 74 -22.85 -20.11 11.64
C ILE A 74 -22.26 -19.73 13.00
N GLY A 75 -21.34 -18.78 13.04
CA GLY A 75 -20.74 -18.32 14.28
C GLY A 75 -19.65 -17.28 14.07
N THR A 76 -19.07 -16.81 15.18
CA THR A 76 -17.97 -15.85 15.19
C THR A 76 -17.11 -16.06 16.43
N LEU A 77 -15.81 -15.85 16.30
CA LEU A 77 -14.87 -15.77 17.42
C LEU A 77 -14.81 -14.32 17.89
N VAL A 78 -15.11 -14.10 19.16
CA VAL A 78 -15.10 -12.77 19.77
C VAL A 78 -13.77 -12.56 20.49
N LEU A 79 -13.05 -11.52 20.07
CA LEU A 79 -11.90 -10.97 20.78
C LEU A 79 -12.36 -9.70 21.50
N PRO A 80 -12.50 -9.69 22.83
CA PRO A 80 -13.11 -8.58 23.58
C PRO A 80 -12.40 -7.22 23.41
N GLU A 81 -11.13 -7.23 23.04
CA GLU A 81 -10.32 -6.05 22.76
C GLU A 81 -10.54 -5.45 21.36
N ILE A 82 -11.21 -6.17 20.44
CA ILE A 82 -11.44 -5.70 19.07
C ILE A 82 -12.84 -5.09 18.99
N PRO A 83 -12.95 -3.78 18.68
CA PRO A 83 -14.26 -3.14 18.61
C PRO A 83 -15.02 -3.61 17.37
N PHE A 84 -16.31 -3.90 17.55
CA PHE A 84 -17.22 -4.21 16.44
C PHE A 84 -17.61 -2.98 15.60
N SER A 85 -17.18 -1.77 16.00
CA SER A 85 -17.45 -0.54 15.26
C SER A 85 -16.81 -0.58 13.88
N GLY A 86 -17.61 -0.33 12.84
CA GLY A 86 -17.16 -0.39 11.44
C GLY A 86 -17.42 -1.74 10.75
N ASN A 87 -17.94 -2.74 11.47
CA ASN A 87 -18.41 -3.97 10.84
C ASN A 87 -19.74 -3.73 10.12
N SER A 88 -19.83 -4.26 8.91
CA SER A 88 -20.99 -4.18 8.04
C SER A 88 -22.01 -5.26 8.42
N ILE A 89 -23.29 -5.02 8.13
CA ILE A 89 -24.35 -6.03 8.31
C ILE A 89 -24.15 -7.20 7.33
N ASN A 90 -23.75 -6.88 6.10
CA ASN A 90 -23.37 -7.87 5.10
C ASN A 90 -21.86 -8.12 5.17
N PRO A 91 -21.38 -9.34 4.88
CA PRO A 91 -19.95 -9.63 4.85
C PRO A 91 -19.20 -8.60 4.00
N SER A 92 -18.14 -8.01 4.54
CA SER A 92 -17.27 -7.04 3.87
C SER A 92 -15.80 -7.33 4.17
N LEU A 93 -14.91 -7.14 3.20
CA LEU A 93 -13.46 -7.27 3.42
C LEU A 93 -12.90 -6.23 4.41
N LYS A 94 -13.66 -5.18 4.72
CA LYS A 94 -13.29 -4.14 5.68
C LYS A 94 -13.71 -4.47 7.13
N ASP A 95 -14.47 -5.54 7.34
CA ASP A 95 -14.95 -5.94 8.66
C ASP A 95 -13.79 -6.43 9.53
N LYS A 96 -13.78 -6.06 10.81
CA LYS A 96 -12.82 -6.53 11.82
C LYS A 96 -13.46 -7.69 12.58
N SER A 97 -13.68 -8.81 11.90
CA SER A 97 -14.39 -9.97 12.45
C SER A 97 -13.62 -11.29 12.26
N CYS A 98 -13.93 -12.28 13.10
CA CYS A 98 -13.42 -13.65 12.98
C CYS A 98 -14.60 -14.61 12.73
N ASN A 99 -15.21 -14.50 11.57
CA ASN A 99 -16.46 -15.18 11.27
C ASN A 99 -16.25 -16.64 10.83
N ILE A 100 -17.20 -17.49 11.20
CA ILE A 100 -17.24 -18.92 10.86
C ILE A 100 -18.41 -19.16 9.94
N TYR A 101 -18.12 -19.68 8.75
CA TYR A 101 -19.07 -19.98 7.71
C TYR A 101 -19.14 -21.49 7.44
N SER A 102 -20.32 -21.99 7.13
CA SER A 102 -20.52 -23.30 6.50
C SER A 102 -20.56 -23.13 4.98
N LEU A 103 -19.80 -23.95 4.25
CA LEU A 103 -19.68 -23.90 2.77
C LEU A 103 -20.59 -24.92 2.04
N ASP A 104 -21.47 -25.61 2.76
CA ASP A 104 -22.17 -26.78 2.24
C ASP A 104 -23.33 -26.42 1.28
N ARG A 105 -23.28 -26.93 0.04
CA ARG A 105 -24.29 -26.69 -1.03
C ARG A 105 -25.44 -27.70 -1.00
N HIS A 106 -25.27 -28.86 -0.35
CA HIS A 106 -26.15 -30.03 -0.52
C HIS A 106 -26.74 -30.65 0.76
N GLN A 107 -26.83 -29.91 1.88
CA GLN A 107 -27.51 -30.41 3.09
C GLN A 107 -27.00 -31.79 3.55
N ASN A 108 -25.68 -31.99 3.69
CA ASN A 108 -25.17 -33.16 4.43
C ASN A 108 -24.80 -32.75 5.86
N PRO A 109 -25.77 -32.65 6.79
CA PRO A 109 -25.60 -32.04 8.11
C PRO A 109 -24.61 -32.79 9.03
N LYS A 110 -24.09 -33.95 8.61
CA LYS A 110 -23.25 -34.80 9.46
C LYS A 110 -21.78 -34.38 9.48
N ASN A 111 -21.19 -33.88 8.38
CA ASN A 111 -19.76 -33.57 8.28
C ASN A 111 -19.46 -32.33 7.39
N PRO A 112 -19.85 -31.10 7.81
CA PRO A 112 -19.74 -29.91 6.97
C PRO A 112 -18.30 -29.51 6.67
N THR A 113 -18.08 -28.76 5.60
CA THR A 113 -16.84 -27.98 5.41
C THR A 113 -17.04 -26.60 6.02
N LEU A 114 -16.16 -26.23 6.94
CA LEU A 114 -16.21 -24.93 7.62
C LEU A 114 -15.08 -24.04 7.14
N LEU A 115 -15.38 -22.75 7.03
CA LEU A 115 -14.44 -21.68 6.73
C LEU A 115 -14.40 -20.71 7.90
N VAL A 116 -13.21 -20.44 8.43
CA VAL A 116 -12.96 -19.39 9.42
C VAL A 116 -12.20 -18.27 8.73
N SER A 117 -12.78 -17.09 8.70
CA SER A 117 -12.18 -15.90 8.10
C SER A 117 -11.71 -14.94 9.19
N PHE A 118 -10.40 -14.82 9.36
CA PHE A 118 -9.79 -13.87 10.30
C PHE A 118 -9.53 -12.54 9.59
N GLN A 119 -10.41 -11.56 9.78
CA GLN A 119 -10.31 -10.24 9.13
C GLN A 119 -9.80 -9.14 10.06
N CYS A 120 -9.17 -9.51 11.17
CA CYS A 120 -8.55 -8.59 12.10
C CYS A 120 -7.13 -9.04 12.48
N PRO A 121 -6.23 -8.09 12.83
CA PRO A 121 -4.89 -8.44 13.26
C PRO A 121 -4.95 -9.19 14.60
N ILE A 122 -4.19 -10.27 14.71
CA ILE A 122 -4.12 -11.11 15.90
C ILE A 122 -2.78 -10.89 16.58
N ALA A 123 -2.79 -10.37 17.81
CA ALA A 123 -1.59 -10.22 18.62
C ALA A 123 -0.98 -11.60 18.96
N ALA A 124 0.36 -11.68 19.01
CA ALA A 124 1.08 -12.93 19.24
C ALA A 124 0.65 -13.64 20.54
N GLU A 125 0.38 -12.89 21.60
CA GLU A 125 -0.11 -13.38 22.89
C GLU A 125 -1.51 -14.04 22.82
N ARG A 126 -2.29 -13.78 21.75
CA ARG A 126 -3.61 -14.37 21.54
C ARG A 126 -3.60 -15.62 20.68
N CYS A 127 -2.56 -15.84 19.89
CA CYS A 127 -2.50 -16.92 18.91
C CYS A 127 -2.79 -18.30 19.54
N HIS A 128 -2.20 -18.60 20.71
CA HIS A 128 -2.40 -19.88 21.39
C HIS A 128 -3.84 -20.04 21.92
N ALA A 129 -4.42 -19.00 22.52
CA ALA A 129 -5.78 -19.05 23.04
C ALA A 129 -6.81 -19.26 21.92
N LEU A 130 -6.64 -18.59 20.78
CA LEU A 130 -7.52 -18.75 19.61
C LEU A 130 -7.34 -20.12 18.94
N ALA A 131 -6.10 -20.60 18.81
CA ALA A 131 -5.84 -21.94 18.28
C ALA A 131 -6.51 -23.01 19.14
N LYS A 132 -6.46 -22.86 20.47
CA LYS A 132 -7.14 -23.77 21.41
C LYS A 132 -8.67 -23.71 21.31
N LEU A 133 -9.27 -22.56 20.98
CA LEU A 133 -10.71 -22.43 20.77
C LEU A 133 -11.18 -23.08 19.46
N LEU A 134 -10.41 -22.91 18.39
CA LEU A 134 -10.70 -23.49 17.07
C LEU A 134 -10.44 -24.99 17.00
N ILE A 135 -9.47 -25.47 17.78
CA ILE A 135 -9.13 -26.89 17.95
C ILE A 135 -9.54 -27.29 19.36
N SER A 136 -10.84 -27.26 19.63
CA SER A 136 -11.42 -27.46 20.97
C SER A 136 -12.40 -28.63 21.00
N GLN A 137 -13.00 -28.88 22.16
CA GLN A 137 -14.11 -29.82 22.26
C GLN A 137 -15.34 -29.37 21.45
N GLN A 138 -15.51 -28.07 21.17
CA GLN A 138 -16.68 -27.55 20.43
C GLN A 138 -16.51 -27.65 18.91
N ILE A 139 -15.28 -27.57 18.40
CA ILE A 139 -14.95 -27.75 16.97
C ILE A 139 -13.85 -28.80 16.89
N VAL A 140 -14.21 -30.00 16.44
CA VAL A 140 -13.32 -31.16 16.33
C VAL A 140 -13.16 -31.52 14.86
N PRO A 141 -12.23 -30.87 14.13
CA PRO A 141 -12.06 -31.10 12.70
C PRO A 141 -11.37 -32.43 12.43
N HIS A 142 -11.80 -33.13 11.36
CA HIS A 142 -11.07 -34.29 10.85
C HIS A 142 -9.77 -33.89 10.14
N ARG A 143 -9.78 -32.72 9.48
CA ARG A 143 -8.63 -32.15 8.79
C ARG A 143 -8.68 -30.62 8.82
N VAL A 144 -7.52 -29.96 8.82
CA VAL A 144 -7.41 -28.49 8.84
C VAL A 144 -6.51 -28.00 7.69
N LEU A 145 -6.99 -27.02 6.94
CA LEU A 145 -6.19 -26.29 5.95
C LEU A 145 -6.04 -24.84 6.40
N ILE A 146 -4.80 -24.42 6.67
CA ILE A 146 -4.50 -23.06 7.13
C ILE A 146 -3.84 -22.31 5.97
N LEU A 147 -4.35 -21.11 5.67
CA LEU A 147 -3.89 -20.28 4.56
C LEU A 147 -3.34 -18.99 5.12
N ASP A 148 -2.02 -18.86 5.05
CA ASP A 148 -1.28 -17.73 5.58
C ASP A 148 -0.28 -17.21 4.52
N SER A 149 0.45 -16.15 4.85
CA SER A 149 1.42 -15.50 3.99
C SER A 149 2.79 -15.46 4.64
N ILE A 150 3.85 -15.59 3.84
CA ILE A 150 5.23 -15.52 4.30
C ILE A 150 5.54 -14.06 4.67
N GLN A 151 5.99 -13.85 5.91
CA GLN A 151 6.58 -12.59 6.32
C GLN A 151 8.05 -12.55 5.90
N SER A 152 8.45 -11.52 5.15
CA SER A 152 9.80 -11.37 4.60
C SER A 152 10.91 -11.49 5.66
N ARG A 153 10.66 -10.92 6.85
CA ARG A 153 11.57 -10.97 8.01
C ARG A 153 11.86 -12.38 8.56
N ASN A 154 10.96 -13.33 8.31
CA ASN A 154 11.02 -14.68 8.87
C ASN A 154 11.55 -15.72 7.87
N PHE A 155 11.89 -15.30 6.65
CA PHE A 155 12.35 -16.21 5.61
C PHE A 155 13.86 -16.05 5.37
N ARG A 156 14.60 -17.17 5.36
CA ARG A 156 16.07 -17.16 5.31
C ARG A 156 16.65 -16.95 3.90
N GLY A 157 15.89 -17.29 2.86
CA GLY A 157 16.28 -17.04 1.46
C GLY A 157 15.86 -15.63 0.98
N LYS A 158 16.34 -15.21 -0.19
CA LYS A 158 15.72 -14.09 -0.89
C LYS A 158 14.62 -14.66 -1.77
N LEU A 159 13.35 -14.45 -1.40
CA LEU A 159 12.22 -14.70 -2.30
C LEU A 159 12.05 -13.50 -3.22
N SER A 160 12.05 -13.73 -4.53
CA SER A 160 11.72 -12.68 -5.50
C SER A 160 10.27 -12.25 -5.31
N ARG A 161 9.97 -10.96 -5.39
CA ARG A 161 8.57 -10.48 -5.38
C ARG A 161 7.82 -10.78 -6.67
N ASP A 162 8.55 -11.10 -7.74
CA ASP A 162 8.00 -11.41 -9.06
C ASP A 162 7.53 -12.87 -9.17
N GLU A 163 7.96 -13.73 -8.24
CA GLU A 163 7.57 -15.13 -8.21
C GLU A 163 6.46 -15.36 -7.17
N ALA A 164 5.29 -15.79 -7.64
CA ALA A 164 4.26 -16.33 -6.76
C ALA A 164 4.60 -17.77 -6.41
N VAL A 165 4.97 -18.00 -5.15
CA VAL A 165 5.31 -19.32 -4.62
C VAL A 165 4.46 -19.66 -3.42
N ALA A 166 4.24 -20.96 -3.22
CA ALA A 166 3.53 -21.50 -2.08
C ALA A 166 4.35 -22.64 -1.51
N PHE A 167 4.50 -22.64 -0.19
CA PHE A 167 5.14 -23.72 0.54
C PHE A 167 4.18 -24.30 1.56
N LYS A 168 4.49 -25.50 2.04
CA LYS A 168 3.69 -26.18 3.07
C LYS A 168 4.47 -26.57 4.32
N LEU A 169 3.78 -26.54 5.44
CA LEU A 169 4.13 -27.25 6.66
C LEU A 169 2.97 -28.18 7.03
N GLU A 170 3.28 -29.39 7.49
CA GLU A 170 2.26 -30.42 7.73
C GLU A 170 2.52 -31.14 9.06
N THR A 171 1.42 -31.51 9.72
CA THR A 171 1.45 -32.39 10.89
C THR A 171 1.93 -33.79 10.54
N THR A 172 2.49 -34.51 11.50
CA THR A 172 3.04 -35.86 11.29
C THR A 172 1.99 -36.83 10.74
N SER A 173 0.71 -36.65 11.12
CA SER A 173 -0.41 -37.47 10.64
C SER A 173 -0.80 -37.18 9.19
N GLU A 174 -0.63 -35.94 8.72
CA GLU A 174 -0.91 -35.50 7.36
C GLU A 174 0.18 -35.95 6.36
N ARG A 175 1.46 -35.96 6.78
CA ARG A 175 2.59 -36.39 5.93
C ARG A 175 2.46 -37.81 5.38
N LYS A 176 1.69 -38.67 6.05
CA LYS A 176 1.43 -40.06 5.61
C LYS A 176 0.51 -40.14 4.39
N ALA A 177 -0.31 -39.11 4.15
CA ALA A 177 -1.27 -39.03 3.05
C ALA A 177 -1.55 -37.55 2.70
N PRO A 178 -0.60 -36.86 2.02
CA PRO A 178 -0.65 -35.41 1.83
C PRO A 178 -1.80 -34.95 0.92
N SER A 179 -2.49 -33.87 1.27
CA SER A 179 -3.51 -33.23 0.41
C SER A 179 -2.95 -32.42 -0.74
N LEU A 180 -1.86 -31.70 -0.49
CA LEU A 180 -1.37 -30.64 -1.38
C LEU A 180 0.01 -31.03 -1.89
N SER A 181 0.14 -30.99 -3.22
CA SER A 181 1.41 -31.15 -3.92
C SER A 181 2.17 -29.83 -3.95
N LEU A 182 2.69 -29.42 -2.79
CA LEU A 182 3.51 -28.21 -2.60
C LEU A 182 4.89 -28.58 -2.06
N GLU A 183 5.87 -27.72 -2.31
CA GLU A 183 7.19 -27.82 -1.70
C GLU A 183 7.11 -27.55 -0.19
N TYR A 184 7.95 -28.24 0.59
CA TYR A 184 8.02 -28.00 2.02
C TYR A 184 8.63 -26.64 2.33
N PHE A 185 8.15 -26.00 3.38
CA PHE A 185 8.69 -24.72 3.84
C PHE A 185 10.19 -24.85 4.15
N PRO A 186 11.03 -23.96 3.59
CA PRO A 186 12.47 -24.13 3.65
C PRO A 186 13.02 -24.25 5.07
N SER A 187 13.93 -25.20 5.25
CA SER A 187 14.62 -25.40 6.52
C SER A 187 15.34 -24.13 6.96
N ALA A 188 15.25 -23.81 8.25
CA ALA A 188 15.80 -22.60 8.89
C ALA A 188 15.08 -21.27 8.58
N SER A 189 13.98 -21.29 7.82
CA SER A 189 12.97 -20.22 7.87
C SER A 189 12.02 -20.45 9.05
N VAL A 190 11.40 -19.38 9.55
CA VAL A 190 10.49 -19.41 10.71
C VAL A 190 9.06 -19.09 10.25
N VAL A 191 8.08 -19.78 10.85
CA VAL A 191 6.68 -19.39 10.79
C VAL A 191 6.24 -19.09 12.21
N ASP A 192 5.65 -17.92 12.43
CA ASP A 192 5.14 -17.44 13.71
C ASP A 192 3.63 -17.14 13.62
N GLY A 193 3.07 -16.58 14.70
CA GLY A 193 1.68 -16.13 14.72
C GLY A 193 0.64 -17.25 14.78
N LEU A 194 -0.57 -16.93 14.33
CA LEU A 194 -1.74 -17.81 14.49
C LEU A 194 -1.65 -19.05 13.61
N GLY A 195 -1.08 -18.96 12.41
CA GLY A 195 -0.90 -20.12 11.53
C GLY A 195 -0.01 -21.19 12.16
N ALA A 196 1.12 -20.78 12.75
CA ALA A 196 2.00 -21.67 13.50
C ALA A 196 1.32 -22.26 14.75
N ALA A 197 0.59 -21.44 15.51
CA ALA A 197 -0.11 -21.89 16.71
C ALA A 197 -1.21 -22.93 16.39
N LEU A 198 -1.96 -22.73 15.31
CA LEU A 198 -2.97 -23.68 14.84
C LEU A 198 -2.36 -25.01 14.39
N LEU A 199 -1.26 -24.95 13.62
CA LEU A 199 -0.56 -26.16 13.18
C LEU A 199 -0.02 -26.95 14.37
N ALA A 200 0.57 -26.26 15.36
CA ALA A 200 1.04 -26.87 16.60
C ALA A 200 -0.11 -27.49 17.42
N ALA A 201 -1.24 -26.79 17.54
CA ALA A 201 -2.42 -27.32 18.20
C ALA A 201 -2.96 -28.59 17.51
N CYS A 202 -2.94 -28.62 16.17
CA CYS A 202 -3.31 -29.81 15.41
C CYS A 202 -2.34 -30.98 15.66
N GLU A 203 -1.03 -30.73 15.67
CA GLU A 203 -0.01 -31.75 15.97
C GLU A 203 -0.23 -32.38 17.36
N ILE A 204 -0.43 -31.53 18.39
CA ILE A 204 -0.67 -31.97 19.77
C ILE A 204 -1.94 -32.85 19.87
N ASN A 205 -2.99 -32.50 19.12
CA ASN A 205 -4.25 -33.24 19.12
C ASN A 205 -4.30 -34.37 18.08
N ASN A 206 -3.19 -34.69 17.41
CA ASN A 206 -3.09 -35.69 16.34
C ASN A 206 -4.11 -35.47 15.20
N ILE A 207 -4.38 -34.21 14.86
CA ILE A 207 -5.27 -33.81 13.76
C ILE A 207 -4.43 -33.61 12.50
N LYS A 208 -4.96 -34.09 11.37
CA LYS A 208 -4.36 -33.88 10.05
C LYS A 208 -4.43 -32.40 9.66
N ALA A 209 -3.30 -31.74 9.48
CA ALA A 209 -3.29 -30.33 9.11
C ALA A 209 -2.16 -29.97 8.16
N THR A 210 -2.48 -29.07 7.22
CA THR A 210 -1.53 -28.43 6.31
C THR A 210 -1.62 -26.92 6.50
N LEU A 211 -0.50 -26.28 6.78
CA LEU A 211 -0.31 -24.84 6.69
C LEU A 211 0.32 -24.52 5.34
N CYS A 212 -0.44 -23.84 4.48
CA CYS A 212 0.04 -23.28 3.22
C CYS A 212 0.42 -21.81 3.44
N VAL A 213 1.68 -21.48 3.18
CA VAL A 213 2.20 -20.12 3.25
C VAL A 213 2.57 -19.64 1.85
N THR A 214 1.98 -18.53 1.43
CA THR A 214 2.22 -17.98 0.10
C THR A 214 3.08 -16.73 0.13
N TRP A 215 3.78 -16.49 -0.98
CA TRP A 215 4.56 -15.30 -1.23
C TRP A 215 4.34 -14.81 -2.67
N PRO A 216 4.31 -13.49 -2.93
CA PRO A 216 4.28 -12.41 -1.93
C PRO A 216 3.01 -12.41 -1.06
N GLN A 217 2.95 -11.52 -0.06
CA GLN A 217 1.82 -11.46 0.88
C GLN A 217 0.47 -11.15 0.20
N PHE A 218 0.50 -10.48 -0.95
CA PHE A 218 -0.67 -10.12 -1.76
C PHE A 218 -0.29 -10.09 -3.25
N GLY A 219 -1.28 -10.20 -4.14
CA GLY A 219 -1.06 -10.15 -5.59
C GLY A 219 -2.00 -11.07 -6.37
N ALA A 220 -2.24 -10.74 -7.64
CA ALA A 220 -3.11 -11.53 -8.53
C ALA A 220 -2.53 -12.92 -8.84
N SER A 221 -1.20 -13.01 -8.97
CA SER A 221 -0.47 -14.26 -9.18
C SER A 221 -0.63 -15.21 -7.98
N VAL A 222 -0.54 -14.69 -6.75
CA VAL A 222 -0.78 -15.44 -5.51
C VAL A 222 -2.24 -15.85 -5.38
N LEU A 223 -3.18 -14.97 -5.75
CA LEU A 223 -4.60 -15.32 -5.77
C LEU A 223 -4.89 -16.45 -6.77
N SER A 224 -4.28 -16.40 -7.96
CA SER A 224 -4.37 -17.44 -8.99
C SER A 224 -3.75 -18.76 -8.52
N LEU A 225 -2.60 -18.70 -7.86
CA LEU A 225 -1.91 -19.85 -7.27
C LEU A 225 -2.76 -20.51 -6.17
N ILE A 226 -3.27 -19.72 -5.23
CA ILE A 226 -4.16 -20.23 -4.17
C ILE A 226 -5.42 -20.81 -4.81
N ARG A 227 -5.98 -20.16 -5.84
CA ARG A 227 -7.14 -20.67 -6.56
C ARG A 227 -6.84 -22.01 -7.23
N SER A 228 -5.73 -22.16 -7.93
CA SER A 228 -5.38 -23.42 -8.60
C SER A 228 -5.05 -24.55 -7.63
N LEU A 229 -4.54 -24.24 -6.44
CA LEU A 229 -4.24 -25.23 -5.40
C LEU A 229 -5.48 -25.70 -4.65
N ILE A 230 -6.40 -24.78 -4.34
CA ILE A 230 -7.52 -25.01 -3.43
C ILE A 230 -8.76 -25.51 -4.16
N PHE A 231 -9.08 -24.95 -5.33
CA PHE A 231 -10.33 -25.26 -6.03
C PHE A 231 -10.46 -26.73 -6.44
N PRO A 232 -9.42 -27.34 -7.06
CA PRO A 232 -9.45 -28.77 -7.36
C PRO A 232 -9.45 -29.65 -6.11
N ALA A 233 -8.84 -29.18 -5.02
CA ALA A 233 -8.73 -29.94 -3.77
C ALA A 233 -10.01 -29.92 -2.91
N LEU A 234 -10.90 -28.95 -3.13
CA LEU A 234 -12.11 -28.73 -2.33
C LEU A 234 -13.42 -29.04 -3.05
N ASP A 235 -13.39 -29.43 -4.33
CA ASP A 235 -14.58 -29.64 -5.18
C ASP A 235 -15.56 -28.44 -5.14
N LEU A 236 -15.00 -27.23 -4.95
CA LEU A 236 -15.77 -26.00 -4.86
C LEU A 236 -15.97 -25.41 -6.26
N ASP A 237 -17.14 -25.60 -6.87
CA ASP A 237 -17.52 -24.85 -8.07
C ASP A 237 -17.78 -23.37 -7.72
N LEU A 238 -16.77 -22.51 -7.86
CA LEU A 238 -16.96 -21.06 -7.83
C LEU A 238 -17.67 -20.63 -9.13
N SER A 239 -19.00 -20.68 -9.14
CA SER A 239 -19.79 -19.88 -10.06
C SER A 239 -19.64 -18.40 -9.64
N ILE A 240 -18.59 -17.75 -10.13
CA ILE A 240 -18.48 -16.29 -10.11
C ILE A 240 -19.61 -15.78 -10.98
N SER A 241 -20.52 -14.97 -10.43
CA SER A 241 -21.60 -14.36 -11.22
C SER A 241 -21.02 -13.31 -12.17
N THR A 242 -20.49 -13.74 -13.29
CA THR A 242 -20.58 -12.94 -14.51
C THR A 242 -22.05 -12.92 -14.88
N GLY A 243 -22.71 -11.79 -14.70
CA GLY A 243 -24.12 -11.65 -15.02
C GLY A 243 -24.37 -12.02 -16.48
N GLN A 244 -25.28 -12.95 -16.72
CA GLN A 244 -26.17 -12.93 -17.89
C GLN A 244 -27.25 -14.03 -17.81
N ASN A 245 -28.47 -13.57 -18.13
CA ASN A 245 -29.52 -14.25 -18.89
C ASN A 245 -30.16 -15.52 -18.31
N MET A 246 -31.35 -15.33 -17.74
CA MET A 246 -32.43 -16.32 -17.85
C MET A 246 -33.56 -15.75 -18.69
N ALA A 247 -33.94 -16.49 -19.74
CA ALA A 247 -35.13 -16.25 -20.53
C ALA A 247 -36.40 -16.56 -19.72
N PRO A 248 -37.48 -15.77 -19.87
CA PRO A 248 -38.81 -16.23 -19.54
C PRO A 248 -39.66 -16.42 -20.80
N SER A 249 -40.52 -17.43 -20.69
CA SER A 249 -41.52 -17.82 -21.67
C SER A 249 -42.59 -16.75 -21.92
N LEU A 250 -42.83 -16.55 -23.21
CA LEU A 250 -44.03 -16.12 -23.94
C LEU A 250 -45.26 -15.55 -23.20
N CYS A 251 -45.69 -14.41 -23.78
CA CYS A 251 -47.06 -14.07 -24.16
C CYS A 251 -47.88 -13.16 -23.23
N PHE A 252 -47.58 -11.86 -23.27
CA PHE A 252 -48.53 -10.76 -23.55
C PHE A 252 -47.76 -9.44 -23.44
N ARG A 253 -48.03 -8.45 -24.31
CA ARG A 253 -47.49 -7.05 -24.31
C ARG A 253 -46.39 -6.75 -25.37
N THR A 254 -46.68 -7.00 -26.63
CA THR A 254 -45.82 -6.70 -27.79
C THR A 254 -45.79 -5.23 -28.24
N PHE A 255 -46.58 -4.32 -27.66
CA PHE A 255 -46.61 -2.92 -28.13
C PHE A 255 -45.80 -1.91 -27.29
N ILE A 256 -45.50 -2.20 -26.02
CA ILE A 256 -44.68 -1.31 -25.16
C ILE A 256 -43.17 -1.57 -25.36
N LEU A 257 -42.82 -2.79 -25.78
CA LEU A 257 -41.43 -3.22 -25.96
C LEU A 257 -40.72 -2.52 -27.14
N GLN A 258 -41.44 -2.23 -28.23
CA GLN A 258 -40.85 -1.62 -29.43
C GLN A 258 -40.45 -0.14 -29.23
N PHE A 259 -41.19 0.60 -28.40
CA PHE A 259 -40.84 1.99 -28.07
C PHE A 259 -39.66 2.06 -27.09
N MET A 260 -39.59 1.13 -26.13
CA MET A 260 -38.47 1.02 -25.18
C MET A 260 -37.18 0.52 -25.84
N LEU A 261 -37.27 -0.38 -26.82
CA LEU A 261 -36.10 -0.87 -27.58
C LEU A 261 -35.46 0.21 -28.46
N LEU A 262 -36.25 1.12 -29.04
CA LEU A 262 -35.72 2.24 -29.83
C LEU A 262 -34.99 3.26 -28.95
N VAL A 263 -35.52 3.56 -27.76
CA VAL A 263 -34.87 4.44 -26.78
C VAL A 263 -33.61 3.79 -26.18
N PHE A 264 -33.63 2.47 -25.95
CA PHE A 264 -32.47 1.72 -25.45
C PHE A 264 -31.36 1.58 -26.51
N SER A 265 -31.72 1.55 -27.80
CA SER A 265 -30.74 1.50 -28.90
C SER A 265 -30.08 2.87 -29.18
N ILE A 266 -30.71 3.97 -28.77
CA ILE A 266 -30.14 5.33 -28.87
C ILE A 266 -29.32 5.70 -27.61
N LEU A 267 -29.58 5.08 -26.46
CA LEU A 267 -28.81 5.30 -25.21
C LEU A 267 -27.56 4.41 -25.05
N ASN A 268 -27.39 3.36 -25.86
CA ASN A 268 -26.27 2.41 -25.77
C ASN A 268 -25.06 2.73 -26.66
N THR A 269 -24.93 3.95 -27.16
CA THR A 269 -23.62 4.47 -27.59
C THR A 269 -23.00 5.28 -26.45
N SER A 270 -22.88 4.67 -25.29
CA SER A 270 -21.79 5.02 -24.38
C SER A 270 -20.77 3.90 -24.52
N LEU A 271 -19.64 4.21 -25.16
CA LEU A 271 -18.42 3.44 -24.94
C LEU A 271 -18.22 3.39 -23.42
N GLN A 272 -18.45 2.25 -22.79
CA GLN A 272 -17.81 1.97 -21.52
C GLN A 272 -16.32 1.90 -21.84
N ALA A 273 -15.64 3.03 -21.71
CA ALA A 273 -14.20 3.05 -21.52
C ALA A 273 -13.94 2.21 -20.26
N SER A 274 -13.49 0.97 -20.45
CA SER A 274 -12.81 0.22 -19.40
C SER A 274 -11.72 1.14 -18.88
N GLU A 275 -11.70 1.43 -17.57
CA GLU A 275 -10.51 2.05 -17.02
C GLU A 275 -9.30 1.18 -17.40
N PRO A 276 -8.23 1.76 -17.95
CA PRO A 276 -7.07 1.01 -18.36
C PRO A 276 -6.43 0.39 -17.12
N GLN A 277 -6.50 -0.93 -17.03
CA GLN A 277 -6.13 -1.64 -15.82
C GLN A 277 -4.60 -1.73 -15.73
N LEU A 278 -4.00 -0.91 -14.85
CA LEU A 278 -2.60 -1.06 -14.48
C LEU A 278 -2.38 -2.39 -13.73
N THR A 279 -1.32 -3.12 -14.04
CA THR A 279 -1.02 -4.42 -13.41
C THR A 279 0.44 -4.51 -12.97
N LEU A 280 0.71 -5.36 -11.97
CA LEU A 280 2.08 -5.54 -11.45
C LEU A 280 2.99 -6.30 -12.42
N ASP A 281 2.39 -7.10 -13.31
CA ASP A 281 3.07 -7.99 -14.24
C ASP A 281 3.08 -7.48 -15.70
N TYR A 282 2.71 -6.21 -15.93
CA TYR A 282 2.52 -5.63 -17.27
C TYR A 282 3.73 -5.86 -18.22
N TYR A 283 4.96 -5.74 -17.71
CA TYR A 283 6.19 -5.96 -18.49
C TYR A 283 6.87 -7.30 -18.24
N ALA A 284 6.29 -8.21 -17.44
CA ALA A 284 6.97 -9.42 -16.97
C ALA A 284 7.50 -10.31 -18.12
N SER A 285 6.75 -10.40 -19.23
CA SER A 285 7.17 -11.15 -20.42
C SER A 285 7.89 -10.30 -21.48
N ALA A 286 7.62 -8.99 -21.53
CA ALA A 286 8.10 -8.11 -22.59
C ALA A 286 9.43 -7.42 -22.27
N CYS A 287 9.70 -7.13 -21.00
CA CYS A 287 10.96 -6.55 -20.53
C CYS A 287 11.28 -7.05 -19.09
N PRO A 288 11.71 -8.32 -18.94
CA PRO A 288 11.87 -8.96 -17.63
C PRO A 288 12.94 -8.28 -16.75
N ASN A 289 13.94 -7.65 -17.35
CA ASN A 289 15.03 -6.96 -16.63
C ASN A 289 14.69 -5.50 -16.25
N LEU A 290 13.45 -5.04 -16.47
CA LEU A 290 13.04 -3.66 -16.22
C LEU A 290 13.38 -3.18 -14.80
N PHE A 291 12.93 -3.89 -13.77
CA PHE A 291 13.12 -3.46 -12.39
C PHE A 291 14.60 -3.44 -11.99
N ASP A 292 15.40 -4.41 -12.45
CA ASP A 292 16.84 -4.45 -12.16
C ASP A 292 17.60 -3.29 -12.82
N ILE A 293 17.24 -2.93 -14.06
CA ILE A 293 17.85 -1.80 -14.77
C ILE A 293 17.52 -0.48 -14.05
N VAL A 294 16.25 -0.25 -13.71
CA VAL A 294 15.82 0.96 -13.01
C VAL A 294 16.52 1.05 -11.65
N LYS A 295 16.48 -0.04 -10.88
CA LYS A 295 17.10 -0.12 -9.55
C LYS A 295 18.60 0.18 -9.60
N LYS A 296 19.35 -0.44 -10.52
CA LYS A 296 20.80 -0.24 -10.65
C LYS A 296 21.15 1.21 -10.98
N GLU A 297 20.38 1.84 -11.87
CA GLU A 297 20.61 3.25 -12.23
C GLU A 297 20.25 4.19 -11.08
N MET A 298 19.19 3.88 -10.34
CA MET A 298 18.81 4.63 -9.15
C MET A 298 19.83 4.46 -8.01
N GLU A 299 20.35 3.25 -7.79
CA GLU A 299 21.46 3.00 -6.86
C GLU A 299 22.67 3.88 -7.20
N CYS A 300 23.08 3.90 -8.47
CA CYS A 300 24.19 4.75 -8.92
C CYS A 300 23.90 6.24 -8.71
N ALA A 301 22.68 6.70 -9.01
CA ALA A 301 22.30 8.10 -8.84
C ALA A 301 22.29 8.50 -7.35
N VAL A 302 21.64 7.73 -6.48
CA VAL A 302 21.53 8.03 -5.04
C VAL A 302 22.88 7.89 -4.34
N LEU A 303 23.71 6.91 -4.70
CA LEU A 303 25.08 6.80 -4.17
C LEU A 303 25.95 8.00 -4.53
N SER A 304 25.73 8.62 -5.70
CA SER A 304 26.50 9.79 -6.13
C SER A 304 26.06 11.09 -5.43
N ASP A 305 24.77 11.22 -5.13
CA ASP A 305 24.17 12.35 -4.40
C ASP A 305 22.81 11.87 -3.84
N PRO A 306 22.67 11.68 -2.51
CA PRO A 306 21.44 11.21 -1.89
C PRO A 306 20.22 12.08 -2.20
N ARG A 307 20.43 13.38 -2.49
CA ARG A 307 19.38 14.31 -2.91
C ARG A 307 18.65 13.85 -4.16
N ASN A 308 19.29 13.04 -5.02
CA ASN A 308 18.65 12.49 -6.20
C ASN A 308 17.38 11.70 -5.87
N ALA A 309 17.29 11.07 -4.69
CA ALA A 309 16.07 10.41 -4.25
C ALA A 309 14.90 11.41 -4.17
N ALA A 310 15.09 12.52 -3.47
CA ALA A 310 14.09 13.58 -3.33
C ALA A 310 13.72 14.21 -4.68
N LEU A 311 14.68 14.35 -5.60
CA LEU A 311 14.43 14.89 -6.94
C LEU A 311 13.47 14.00 -7.74
N ILE A 312 13.66 12.68 -7.71
CA ILE A 312 12.83 11.74 -8.47
C ILE A 312 11.44 11.60 -7.85
N VAL A 313 11.33 11.54 -6.51
CA VAL A 313 10.04 11.51 -5.82
C VAL A 313 9.21 12.75 -6.15
N ARG A 314 9.83 13.93 -6.10
CA ARG A 314 9.16 15.18 -6.46
C ARG A 314 8.80 15.22 -7.95
N LEU A 315 9.67 14.74 -8.83
CA LEU A 315 9.37 14.68 -10.27
C LEU A 315 8.14 13.80 -10.55
N HIS A 316 8.01 12.67 -9.88
CA HIS A 316 6.85 11.79 -9.99
C HIS A 316 5.57 12.42 -9.43
N PHE A 317 5.64 13.09 -8.27
CA PHE A 317 4.49 13.86 -7.74
C PHE A 317 4.02 14.92 -8.74
N HIS A 318 4.96 15.67 -9.33
CA HIS A 318 4.65 16.71 -10.30
C HIS A 318 4.05 16.16 -11.60
N ASP A 319 4.46 14.97 -12.05
CA ASP A 319 3.81 14.27 -13.16
C ASP A 319 2.36 13.95 -12.80
N CYS A 320 2.14 13.19 -11.73
CA CYS A 320 0.81 12.70 -11.37
C CYS A 320 -0.22 13.79 -11.03
N PHE A 321 0.21 14.95 -10.53
CA PHE A 321 -0.67 16.07 -10.20
C PHE A 321 -1.09 16.91 -11.41
N VAL A 322 -0.48 16.70 -12.58
CA VAL A 322 -0.74 17.44 -13.81
C VAL A 322 -1.16 16.43 -14.84
N GLN A 323 -2.45 16.43 -15.20
CA GLN A 323 -3.02 15.49 -16.17
C GLN A 323 -2.68 14.00 -15.93
N GLY A 324 -2.49 13.58 -14.67
CA GLY A 324 -2.18 12.20 -14.28
C GLY A 324 -0.75 11.77 -14.58
N CYS A 325 -0.37 10.58 -14.11
CA CYS A 325 0.96 10.03 -14.30
C CYS A 325 1.13 9.54 -15.74
N ASP A 326 1.40 10.46 -16.67
CA ASP A 326 1.50 10.18 -18.10
C ASP A 326 2.85 10.63 -18.70
N GLY A 327 3.81 11.01 -17.85
CA GLY A 327 5.13 11.46 -18.27
C GLY A 327 5.14 12.82 -18.99
N SER A 328 4.05 13.58 -18.99
CA SER A 328 3.99 14.92 -19.61
C SER A 328 5.05 15.87 -19.05
N VAL A 329 5.35 15.75 -17.75
CA VAL A 329 6.38 16.58 -17.07
C VAL A 329 7.78 16.42 -17.68
N LEU A 330 8.02 15.31 -18.38
CA LEU A 330 9.30 14.98 -19.00
C LEU A 330 9.49 15.65 -20.36
N LEU A 331 8.42 16.16 -21.00
CA LEU A 331 8.50 16.81 -22.31
C LEU A 331 9.27 18.13 -22.24
N ASP A 332 10.21 18.31 -23.18
CA ASP A 332 10.85 19.60 -23.43
C ASP A 332 10.02 20.43 -24.41
N ASP A 333 10.17 21.76 -24.34
CA ASP A 333 9.54 22.66 -25.31
C ASP A 333 10.02 22.34 -26.74
N THR A 334 9.09 22.40 -27.69
CA THR A 334 9.36 22.36 -29.13
C THR A 334 8.69 23.56 -29.81
N ILE A 335 8.79 23.65 -31.14
CA ILE A 335 8.11 24.72 -31.90
C ILE A 335 6.58 24.61 -31.76
N THR A 336 6.06 23.40 -31.56
CA THR A 336 4.61 23.11 -31.57
C THR A 336 4.05 22.69 -30.21
N LEU A 337 4.91 22.49 -29.20
CA LEU A 337 4.52 22.03 -27.86
C LEU A 337 5.24 22.84 -26.80
N THR A 338 4.47 23.38 -25.85
CA THR A 338 5.01 24.00 -24.63
C THR A 338 4.98 22.98 -23.51
N GLY A 339 6.13 22.65 -22.94
CA GLY A 339 6.26 21.69 -21.85
C GLY A 339 6.00 22.31 -20.47
N GLU A 340 5.90 21.46 -19.46
CA GLU A 340 5.60 21.89 -18.08
C GLU A 340 6.81 22.42 -17.33
N LYS A 341 8.03 22.17 -17.81
CA LYS A 341 9.28 22.48 -17.10
C LYS A 341 9.47 23.96 -16.82
N LYS A 342 8.82 24.83 -17.60
CA LYS A 342 8.86 26.29 -17.44
C LYS A 342 7.69 26.87 -16.64
N ALA A 343 6.71 26.05 -16.24
CA ALA A 343 5.65 26.49 -15.33
C ALA A 343 6.24 26.98 -13.99
N SER A 344 5.59 27.95 -13.35
CA SER A 344 6.08 28.59 -12.12
C SER A 344 6.55 27.62 -11.01
N PRO A 345 5.83 26.51 -10.70
CA PRO A 345 6.28 25.54 -9.69
C PRO A 345 7.53 24.72 -10.09
N ASN A 346 7.80 24.64 -11.39
CA ASN A 346 8.80 23.75 -11.99
C ASN A 346 10.09 24.48 -12.35
N ILE A 347 9.98 25.74 -12.81
CA ILE A 347 11.10 26.49 -13.37
C ILE A 347 12.22 26.72 -12.33
N HIS A 348 13.44 26.42 -12.75
CA HIS A 348 14.65 26.43 -11.91
C HIS A 348 14.55 25.57 -10.63
N SER A 349 13.62 24.61 -10.59
CA SER A 349 13.24 23.86 -9.39
C SER A 349 13.30 22.35 -9.63
N LEU A 350 12.52 21.84 -10.59
CA LEU A 350 12.52 20.42 -10.95
C LEU A 350 13.85 20.02 -11.58
N LYS A 351 14.35 18.86 -11.16
CA LYS A 351 15.60 18.23 -11.60
C LYS A 351 15.37 16.72 -11.68
N GLY A 352 16.40 15.95 -12.03
CA GLY A 352 16.31 14.48 -12.13
C GLY A 352 16.01 13.94 -13.53
N PHE A 353 15.66 14.81 -14.50
CA PHE A 353 15.38 14.40 -15.90
C PHE A 353 16.48 13.53 -16.52
N ARG A 354 17.77 13.86 -16.26
CA ARG A 354 18.91 13.09 -16.79
C ARG A 354 19.01 11.67 -16.24
N ILE A 355 18.50 11.42 -15.03
CA ILE A 355 18.46 10.08 -14.45
C ILE A 355 17.43 9.25 -15.21
N ILE A 356 16.24 9.82 -15.45
CA ILE A 356 15.20 9.18 -16.27
C ILE A 356 15.69 8.93 -17.70
N ASP A 357 16.38 9.90 -18.32
CA ASP A 357 16.97 9.72 -19.65
C ASP A 357 17.96 8.53 -19.67
N LYS A 358 18.80 8.40 -18.63
CA LYS A 358 19.79 7.32 -18.55
C LYS A 358 19.12 5.95 -18.38
N ILE A 359 18.12 5.86 -17.51
CA ILE A 359 17.30 4.64 -17.35
C ILE A 359 16.65 4.28 -18.67
N LYS A 360 16.01 5.26 -19.33
CA LYS A 360 15.34 5.05 -20.62
C LYS A 360 16.30 4.54 -21.69
N ASN A 361 17.49 5.13 -21.81
CA ASN A 361 18.47 4.70 -22.81
C ASN A 361 18.93 3.24 -22.61
N ASN A 362 19.10 2.82 -21.34
CA ASN A 362 19.43 1.44 -21.04
C ASN A 362 18.27 0.49 -21.37
N LEU A 363 17.03 0.88 -21.02
CA LEU A 363 15.84 0.09 -21.33
C LEU A 363 15.58 0.00 -22.82
N GLU A 364 15.77 1.07 -23.59
CA GLU A 364 15.65 1.02 -25.05
C GLU A 364 16.72 0.14 -25.72
N SER A 365 17.85 -0.09 -25.05
CA SER A 365 18.88 -1.03 -25.52
C SER A 365 18.52 -2.49 -25.23
N GLU A 366 17.79 -2.73 -24.13
CA GLU A 366 17.38 -4.07 -23.68
C GLU A 366 16.05 -4.52 -24.31
N CYS A 367 15.04 -3.66 -24.27
CA CYS A 367 13.67 -3.92 -24.70
C CYS A 367 13.09 -2.69 -25.47
N PRO A 368 13.51 -2.51 -26.74
CA PRO A 368 13.22 -1.29 -27.51
C PRO A 368 11.72 -1.03 -27.67
N GLY A 369 11.28 0.20 -27.38
CA GLY A 369 9.88 0.63 -27.57
C GLY A 369 8.85 -0.05 -26.67
N ILE A 370 9.29 -0.72 -25.58
CA ILE A 370 8.40 -1.46 -24.69
C ILE A 370 7.93 -0.62 -23.51
N VAL A 371 8.87 -0.03 -22.75
CA VAL A 371 8.57 0.56 -21.43
C VAL A 371 8.33 2.07 -21.54
N SER A 372 7.18 2.56 -21.08
CA SER A 372 6.85 3.99 -21.08
C SER A 372 7.70 4.79 -20.09
N CYS A 373 7.90 6.07 -20.38
CA CYS A 373 8.61 6.98 -19.47
C CYS A 373 7.83 7.26 -18.19
N ALA A 374 6.50 7.28 -18.26
CA ALA A 374 5.62 7.37 -17.10
C ALA A 374 5.85 6.21 -16.10
N ASP A 375 5.95 4.96 -16.62
CA ASP A 375 6.24 3.81 -15.77
C ASP A 375 7.69 3.85 -15.23
N ILE A 376 8.67 4.26 -16.03
CA ILE A 376 10.05 4.46 -15.56
C ILE A 376 10.10 5.42 -14.38
N LEU A 377 9.43 6.57 -14.49
CA LEU A 377 9.40 7.59 -13.43
C LEU A 377 8.73 7.05 -12.15
N THR A 378 7.63 6.31 -12.29
CA THR A 378 6.90 5.71 -11.16
C THR A 378 7.76 4.67 -10.44
N ILE A 379 8.44 3.79 -11.18
CA ILE A 379 9.37 2.78 -10.62
C ILE A 379 10.55 3.46 -9.93
N ALA A 380 11.16 4.45 -10.60
CA ALA A 380 12.30 5.18 -10.07
C ALA A 380 11.99 5.93 -8.78
N ALA A 381 10.77 6.46 -8.62
CA ALA A 381 10.33 7.12 -7.38
C ALA A 381 10.23 6.15 -6.20
N ARG A 382 9.78 4.91 -6.44
CA ARG A 382 9.82 3.86 -5.41
C ARG A 382 11.25 3.51 -5.01
N ASP A 383 12.10 3.25 -5.99
CA ASP A 383 13.48 2.84 -5.72
C ASP A 383 14.27 3.97 -5.04
N ALA A 384 14.02 5.24 -5.41
CA ALA A 384 14.53 6.41 -4.74
C ALA A 384 14.26 6.39 -3.22
N VAL A 385 13.01 6.18 -2.80
CA VAL A 385 12.62 6.19 -1.38
C VAL A 385 13.27 5.05 -0.61
N ILE A 386 13.31 3.85 -1.18
CA ILE A 386 13.92 2.67 -0.54
C ILE A 386 15.42 2.89 -0.31
N LEU A 387 16.11 3.49 -1.27
CA LEU A 387 17.56 3.69 -1.21
C LEU A 387 17.98 4.67 -0.12
N VAL A 388 17.07 5.52 0.35
CA VAL A 388 17.28 6.42 1.49
C VAL A 388 16.52 5.97 2.75
N GLY A 389 16.18 4.68 2.86
CA GLY A 389 15.66 4.07 4.10
C GLY A 389 14.14 4.10 4.27
N GLY A 390 13.40 4.59 3.28
CA GLY A 390 11.94 4.64 3.32
C GLY A 390 11.26 3.31 2.95
N PRO A 391 9.92 3.29 2.93
CA PRO A 391 9.17 2.06 2.73
C PRO A 391 9.13 1.59 1.27
N TYR A 392 8.81 0.32 1.10
CA TYR A 392 8.48 -0.25 -0.20
C TYR A 392 6.98 -0.22 -0.46
N TRP A 393 6.59 -0.08 -1.72
CA TRP A 393 5.25 -0.36 -2.21
C TRP A 393 5.30 -1.00 -3.60
N ASP A 394 4.25 -1.75 -3.95
CA ASP A 394 4.09 -2.30 -5.28
C ASP A 394 3.70 -1.20 -6.28
N VAL A 395 4.23 -1.28 -7.49
CA VAL A 395 3.98 -0.29 -8.54
C VAL A 395 3.19 -0.96 -9.65
N PRO A 396 1.86 -0.73 -9.75
CA PRO A 396 1.09 -1.10 -10.94
C PRO A 396 1.65 -0.36 -12.16
N LEU A 397 1.79 -1.06 -13.28
CA LEU A 397 2.42 -0.60 -14.52
C LEU A 397 1.46 -0.71 -15.70
N GLY A 398 1.86 -0.12 -16.83
CA GLY A 398 1.10 -0.07 -18.06
C GLY A 398 0.67 1.34 -18.46
N ARG A 399 1.21 2.37 -17.82
CA ARG A 399 0.95 3.78 -18.19
C ARG A 399 1.43 4.05 -19.61
N LYS A 400 0.73 4.93 -20.32
CA LYS A 400 1.14 5.43 -21.63
C LYS A 400 1.67 6.84 -21.50
N ASP A 401 2.67 7.14 -22.32
CA ASP A 401 3.27 8.46 -22.37
C ASP A 401 2.35 9.43 -23.12
N SER A 402 2.10 10.59 -22.54
CA SER A 402 1.34 11.65 -23.19
C SER A 402 2.10 12.27 -24.34
N ILE A 403 1.33 12.69 -25.35
CA ILE A 403 1.80 13.48 -26.49
C ILE A 403 1.58 14.99 -26.29
N THR A 404 1.02 15.38 -25.15
CA THR A 404 0.76 16.77 -24.75
C THR A 404 1.31 17.05 -23.34
N ALA A 405 1.42 18.32 -23.02
CA ALA A 405 1.82 18.84 -21.72
C ALA A 405 0.95 20.05 -21.39
N SER A 406 0.75 20.34 -20.09
CA SER A 406 -0.05 21.50 -19.68
C SER A 406 0.65 22.33 -18.59
N PRO A 407 1.41 23.37 -18.98
CA PRO A 407 1.95 24.31 -18.00
C PRO A 407 0.85 25.04 -17.22
N GLU A 408 -0.33 25.25 -17.81
CA GLU A 408 -1.48 25.87 -17.14
C GLU A 408 -2.02 24.98 -16.01
N LEU A 409 -2.18 23.68 -16.24
CA LEU A 409 -2.57 22.74 -15.20
C LEU A 409 -1.47 22.60 -14.13
N ALA A 410 -0.20 22.67 -14.52
CA ALA A 410 0.89 22.72 -13.55
C ALA A 410 0.78 23.94 -12.62
N GLU A 411 0.44 25.12 -13.13
CA GLU A 411 0.22 26.32 -12.31
C GLU A 411 -1.04 26.24 -11.46
N ALA A 412 -2.11 25.64 -11.97
CA ALA A 412 -3.38 25.53 -11.26
C ALA A 412 -3.38 24.46 -10.17
N ASN A 413 -2.82 23.28 -10.45
CA ASN A 413 -2.99 22.09 -9.62
C ASN A 413 -1.88 21.89 -8.59
N LEU A 414 -0.64 22.32 -8.88
CA LEU A 414 0.47 22.07 -7.98
C LEU A 414 0.37 22.98 -6.74
N PRO A 415 0.42 22.43 -5.52
CA PRO A 415 0.47 23.23 -4.30
C PRO A 415 1.75 24.08 -4.24
N THR A 416 1.65 25.30 -3.72
CA THR A 416 2.80 26.18 -3.49
C THR A 416 3.16 26.26 -2.00
N ALA A 417 4.41 26.63 -1.70
CA ALA A 417 4.94 26.64 -0.33
C ALA A 417 4.23 27.61 0.65
N ASN A 418 3.47 28.57 0.13
CA ASN A 418 2.76 29.59 0.90
C ASN A 418 1.24 29.49 0.77
N GLU A 419 0.72 28.43 0.14
CA GLU A 419 -0.72 28.20 0.12
C GLU A 419 -1.23 27.72 1.48
N GLY A 420 -2.43 28.16 1.83
CA GLY A 420 -3.09 27.74 3.05
C GLY A 420 -3.63 26.31 2.98
N LEU A 421 -3.77 25.67 4.14
CA LEU A 421 -4.13 24.26 4.31
C LEU A 421 -5.43 23.88 3.57
N ALA A 422 -6.44 24.74 3.60
CA ALA A 422 -7.71 24.47 2.93
C ALA A 422 -7.54 24.36 1.41
N THR A 423 -6.72 25.22 0.81
CA THR A 423 -6.41 25.19 -0.62
C THR A 423 -5.63 23.92 -0.99
N ILE A 424 -4.65 23.54 -0.16
CA ILE A 424 -3.88 22.31 -0.37
C ILE A 424 -4.80 21.09 -0.29
N ILE A 425 -5.66 21.00 0.74
CA ILE A 425 -6.65 19.93 0.87
C ILE A 425 -7.55 19.86 -0.38
N SER A 426 -8.07 20.99 -0.86
CA SER A 426 -8.90 21.01 -2.07
C SER A 426 -8.16 20.49 -3.31
N LYS A 427 -6.88 20.84 -3.48
CA LYS A 427 -6.05 20.35 -4.60
C LYS A 427 -5.85 18.82 -4.52
N PHE A 428 -5.56 18.28 -3.34
CA PHE A 428 -5.43 16.82 -3.17
C PHE A 428 -6.76 16.08 -3.39
N LEU A 429 -7.86 16.61 -2.86
CA LEU A 429 -9.19 16.02 -3.06
C LEU A 429 -9.61 16.04 -4.54
N TYR A 430 -9.25 17.10 -5.28
CA TYR A 430 -9.48 17.19 -6.72
C TYR A 430 -8.75 16.07 -7.49
N GLN A 431 -7.58 15.66 -7.01
CA GLN A 431 -6.82 14.52 -7.55
C GLN A 431 -7.29 13.16 -7.01
N GLY A 432 -8.40 13.11 -6.26
CA GLY A 432 -8.91 11.87 -5.65
C GLY A 432 -8.12 11.39 -4.43
N LEU A 433 -7.24 12.22 -3.87
CA LEU A 433 -6.43 11.91 -2.68
C LEU A 433 -7.06 12.50 -1.42
N SER A 434 -7.16 11.70 -0.37
CA SER A 434 -7.76 12.12 0.91
C SER A 434 -6.83 13.04 1.71
N VAL A 435 -7.35 13.67 2.77
CA VAL A 435 -6.53 14.42 3.75
C VAL A 435 -5.44 13.53 4.36
N THR A 436 -5.75 12.25 4.60
CA THR A 436 -4.75 11.27 5.09
C THR A 436 -3.64 11.07 4.06
N ASP A 437 -3.99 10.96 2.78
CA ASP A 437 -3.01 10.83 1.71
C ASP A 437 -2.14 12.09 1.58
N MET A 438 -2.74 13.28 1.70
CA MET A 438 -2.02 14.55 1.70
C MET A 438 -0.98 14.63 2.81
N VAL A 439 -1.34 14.31 4.06
CA VAL A 439 -0.40 14.40 5.20
C VAL A 439 0.72 13.37 5.08
N ALA A 440 0.41 12.16 4.61
CA ALA A 440 1.42 11.14 4.36
C ALA A 440 2.37 11.54 3.23
N LEU A 441 1.86 11.92 2.06
CA LEU A 441 2.68 12.33 0.92
C LEU A 441 3.53 13.58 1.21
N SER A 442 3.02 14.51 2.03
CA SER A 442 3.81 15.65 2.51
C SER A 442 5.02 15.21 3.36
N GLY A 443 4.98 14.01 3.95
CA GLY A 443 6.11 13.39 4.63
C GLY A 443 7.32 13.14 3.72
N ALA A 444 7.17 13.18 2.39
CA ALA A 444 8.31 13.16 1.47
C ALA A 444 9.27 14.34 1.68
N HIS A 445 8.82 15.42 2.32
CA HIS A 445 9.66 16.54 2.75
C HIS A 445 10.63 16.19 3.89
N THR A 446 10.64 14.95 4.39
CA THR A 446 11.70 14.42 5.25
C THR A 446 13.07 14.36 4.55
N ILE A 447 13.10 14.35 3.21
CA ILE A 447 14.34 14.41 2.41
C ILE A 447 14.35 15.62 1.47
N GLY A 448 15.55 16.00 1.06
CA GLY A 448 15.76 16.98 0.00
C GLY A 448 15.82 18.43 0.47
N MET A 449 15.63 19.36 -0.46
CA MET A 449 15.99 20.77 -0.25
C MET A 449 14.95 21.73 -0.84
N ALA A 450 14.69 22.83 -0.14
CA ALA A 450 13.92 23.97 -0.66
C ALA A 450 14.81 25.16 -1.02
N ARG A 451 14.38 25.90 -2.04
CA ARG A 451 14.97 27.19 -2.42
C ARG A 451 14.54 28.29 -1.46
N CYS A 452 15.42 29.24 -1.17
CA CYS A 452 15.14 30.37 -0.29
C CYS A 452 13.91 31.20 -0.71
N LYS A 453 13.61 31.28 -2.02
CA LYS A 453 12.36 31.91 -2.51
C LYS A 453 11.10 31.35 -1.83
N ASN A 454 11.08 30.06 -1.52
CA ASN A 454 9.93 29.37 -0.93
C ASN A 454 9.89 29.44 0.60
N VAL A 455 11.02 29.77 1.24
CA VAL A 455 11.18 29.79 2.71
C VAL A 455 11.04 31.19 3.29
N ARG A 456 11.46 32.20 2.51
CA ARG A 456 11.63 33.60 2.95
C ARG A 456 10.38 34.20 3.61
N ALA A 457 9.20 33.94 3.04
CA ALA A 457 7.94 34.45 3.56
C ALA A 457 7.74 34.03 5.03
N ARG A 458 8.09 32.78 5.36
CA ARG A 458 7.94 32.24 6.71
C ARG A 458 8.98 32.76 7.70
N ILE A 459 10.26 32.75 7.31
CA ILE A 459 11.36 33.10 8.23
C ILE A 459 11.50 34.61 8.50
N TYR A 460 10.98 35.47 7.61
CA TYR A 460 10.95 36.92 7.81
C TYR A 460 9.54 37.46 8.11
N GLY A 461 8.48 36.69 7.86
CA GLY A 461 7.08 37.11 8.10
C GLY A 461 6.56 36.86 9.51
N GLY A 462 7.39 36.38 10.44
CA GLY A 462 7.04 36.14 11.85
C GLY A 462 6.35 34.81 12.14
N ASP A 463 5.92 34.06 11.11
CA ASP A 463 5.26 32.75 11.29
C ASP A 463 6.16 31.71 11.97
N PHE A 464 7.44 31.64 11.58
CA PHE A 464 8.42 30.74 12.21
C PHE A 464 8.55 31.02 13.71
N GLU A 465 8.69 32.30 14.08
CA GLU A 465 8.89 32.73 15.47
C GLU A 465 7.63 32.48 16.31
N ALA A 466 6.45 32.71 15.71
CA ALA A 466 5.16 32.46 16.35
C ALA A 466 4.88 30.97 16.60
N THR A 467 5.28 30.10 15.67
CA THR A 467 5.00 28.65 15.75
C THR A 467 6.04 27.89 16.56
N SER A 468 7.32 28.25 16.49
CA SER A 468 8.42 27.54 17.17
C SER A 468 8.57 27.86 18.67
N GLY A 469 7.75 28.76 19.22
CA GLY A 469 7.83 29.17 20.62
C GLY A 469 9.10 29.95 21.00
N SER A 470 9.93 30.31 20.01
CA SER A 470 11.11 31.18 20.17
C SER A 470 12.10 30.75 21.27
N ASN A 471 12.36 29.45 21.40
CA ASN A 471 13.39 28.94 22.31
C ASN A 471 14.82 29.18 21.76
N PRO A 472 15.90 29.13 22.58
CA PRO A 472 17.25 29.43 22.11
C PRO A 472 17.74 28.58 20.93
N LEU A 473 17.33 27.30 20.85
CA LEU A 473 17.70 26.41 19.74
C LEU A 473 16.98 26.82 18.45
N SER A 474 15.68 27.11 18.52
CA SER A 474 14.91 27.56 17.35
C SER A 474 15.36 28.93 16.85
N GLN A 475 15.79 29.84 17.75
CA GLN A 475 16.40 31.12 17.37
C GLN A 475 17.75 30.95 16.67
N SER A 476 18.58 30.02 17.14
CA SER A 476 19.85 29.69 16.48
C SER A 476 19.61 29.10 15.09
N TYR A 477 18.64 28.19 14.95
CA TYR A 477 18.26 27.63 13.67
C TYR A 477 17.69 28.69 12.71
N LEU A 478 16.80 29.56 13.20
CA LEU A 478 16.27 30.68 12.42
C LEU A 478 17.37 31.64 11.95
N SER A 479 18.37 31.91 12.80
CA SER A 479 19.53 32.73 12.44
C SER A 479 20.36 32.07 11.33
N SER A 480 20.55 30.75 11.39
CA SER A 480 21.17 29.97 10.32
C SER A 480 20.37 30.07 9.01
N LEU A 481 19.05 29.88 9.06
CA LEU A 481 18.16 30.02 7.90
C LEU A 481 18.25 31.43 7.30
N LYS A 482 18.22 32.48 8.12
CA LYS A 482 18.35 33.87 7.65
C LYS A 482 19.73 34.17 7.04
N SER A 483 20.79 33.50 7.51
CA SER A 483 22.13 33.62 6.93
C SER A 483 22.22 32.99 5.53
N THR A 484 21.57 31.84 5.33
CA THR A 484 21.49 31.14 4.04
C THR A 484 20.53 31.84 3.07
N CYS A 485 19.43 32.38 3.59
CA CYS A 485 18.35 32.99 2.84
C CYS A 485 18.23 34.50 3.15
N PRO A 486 18.87 35.37 2.34
CA PRO A 486 18.81 36.82 2.53
C PRO A 486 17.37 37.36 2.48
N PRO A 487 17.07 38.50 3.15
CA PRO A 487 15.70 39.02 3.26
C PRO A 487 15.14 39.60 1.94
N VAL A 488 16.00 40.07 1.04
CA VAL A 488 15.57 40.72 -0.21
C VAL A 488 15.33 39.65 -1.28
N GLY A 489 14.12 39.61 -1.84
CA GLY A 489 13.80 38.75 -2.99
C GLY A 489 14.65 39.07 -4.22
N GLY A 490 14.99 38.06 -5.01
CA GLY A 490 15.94 38.18 -6.14
C GLY A 490 17.41 38.02 -5.73
N VAL A 491 17.74 38.19 -4.45
CA VAL A 491 19.10 37.92 -3.91
C VAL A 491 19.11 36.57 -3.20
N GLY A 492 19.94 35.65 -3.69
CA GLY A 492 20.07 34.31 -3.09
C GLY A 492 18.82 33.43 -3.25
N ASP A 493 17.90 33.73 -4.18
CA ASP A 493 16.66 32.96 -4.37
C ASP A 493 16.91 31.48 -4.69
N ASN A 494 18.03 31.18 -5.35
CA ASN A 494 18.46 29.82 -5.69
C ASN A 494 19.33 29.16 -4.62
N ASN A 495 19.65 29.85 -3.53
CA ASN A 495 20.25 29.20 -2.35
C ASN A 495 19.25 28.18 -1.82
N VAL A 496 19.77 27.09 -1.27
CA VAL A 496 18.96 25.98 -0.80
C VAL A 496 19.22 25.67 0.68
N THR A 497 18.20 25.19 1.36
CA THR A 497 18.27 24.65 2.72
C THR A 497 17.54 23.32 2.75
N ALA A 498 17.94 22.44 3.68
CA ALA A 498 17.31 21.15 3.85
C ALA A 498 15.85 21.30 4.31
N MET A 499 14.97 20.47 3.74
CA MET A 499 13.55 20.40 4.12
C MET A 499 13.39 19.90 5.55
N ASP A 500 14.16 18.88 5.89
CA ASP A 500 14.42 18.45 7.25
C ASP A 500 15.91 18.66 7.59
N TYR A 501 16.20 19.41 8.64
CA TYR A 501 17.57 19.68 9.07
C TYR A 501 18.12 18.61 10.02
N VAL A 502 17.28 17.70 10.53
CA VAL A 502 17.66 16.66 11.47
C VAL A 502 18.31 15.50 10.73
N THR A 503 17.66 15.01 9.67
CA THR A 503 18.07 13.84 8.88
C THR A 503 17.84 14.09 7.38
N PRO A 504 18.54 15.08 6.77
CA PRO A 504 18.24 15.62 5.43
C PRO A 504 18.27 14.61 4.27
N ASP A 505 18.96 13.48 4.47
CA ASP A 505 19.19 12.44 3.46
C ASP A 505 18.57 11.08 3.85
N LEU A 506 17.85 10.99 4.97
CA LEU A 506 17.19 9.76 5.44
C LEU A 506 15.67 9.93 5.37
N PHE A 507 14.99 8.98 4.75
CA PHE A 507 13.55 8.96 4.71
C PHE A 507 12.99 8.35 5.99
N ASP A 508 12.64 9.21 6.95
CA ASP A 508 12.06 8.83 8.23
C ASP A 508 10.93 9.79 8.66
N ASN A 509 10.50 9.75 9.92
CA ASN A 509 9.42 10.59 10.45
C ASN A 509 9.90 11.89 11.14
N SER A 510 11.18 12.28 11.01
CA SER A 510 11.75 13.53 11.57
C SER A 510 10.96 14.77 11.15
N PHE A 511 10.48 14.79 9.90
CA PHE A 511 9.62 15.83 9.35
C PHE A 511 8.44 16.16 10.27
N TYR A 512 7.74 15.14 10.75
CA TYR A 512 6.60 15.32 11.64
C TYR A 512 7.03 15.84 13.02
N HIS A 513 8.20 15.41 13.52
CA HIS A 513 8.76 15.97 14.76
C HIS A 513 9.07 17.46 14.63
N LEU A 514 9.56 17.93 13.46
CA LEU A 514 9.74 19.36 13.20
C LEU A 514 8.42 20.12 13.23
N LEU A 515 7.35 19.56 12.64
CA LEU A 515 6.03 20.19 12.69
C LEU A 515 5.52 20.33 14.12
N LEU A 516 5.71 19.30 14.97
CA LEU A 516 5.35 19.34 16.39
C LEU A 516 6.10 20.42 17.17
N LYS A 517 7.35 20.69 16.80
CA LYS A 517 8.19 21.76 17.37
C LYS A 517 7.86 23.15 16.82
N GLY A 518 7.02 23.26 15.80
CA GLY A 518 6.76 24.53 15.11
C GLY A 518 7.88 24.95 14.15
N GLU A 519 8.75 24.02 13.76
CA GLU A 519 9.98 24.28 13.01
C GLU A 519 9.93 23.80 11.55
N GLY A 520 8.79 23.28 11.06
CA GLY A 520 8.66 22.75 9.71
C GLY A 520 8.94 23.80 8.65
N LEU A 521 9.87 23.58 7.72
CA LEU A 521 10.49 24.64 6.93
C LEU A 521 9.52 25.55 6.15
N LEU A 522 8.61 24.98 5.38
CA LEU A 522 7.66 25.74 4.55
C LEU A 522 6.40 26.11 5.33
N SER A 523 5.74 27.21 4.95
CA SER A 523 4.45 27.60 5.55
C SER A 523 3.40 26.51 5.36
N SER A 524 3.32 25.95 4.15
CA SER A 524 2.42 24.83 3.83
C SER A 524 2.61 23.62 4.74
N ASP A 525 3.86 23.32 5.11
CA ASP A 525 4.18 22.19 5.99
C ASP A 525 3.70 22.47 7.41
N GLN A 526 4.06 23.64 7.94
CA GLN A 526 3.73 24.01 9.32
C GLN A 526 2.22 24.16 9.51
N GLU A 527 1.49 24.61 8.49
CA GLU A 527 0.03 24.72 8.54
C GLU A 527 -0.68 23.39 8.83
N MET A 528 -0.11 22.24 8.43
CA MET A 528 -0.70 20.93 8.74
C MET A 528 -0.84 20.68 10.25
N TYR A 529 0.01 21.28 11.07
CA TYR A 529 -0.02 21.14 12.54
C TYR A 529 -0.57 22.38 13.26
N SER A 530 -0.25 23.57 12.75
CA SER A 530 -0.53 24.85 13.41
C SER A 530 -1.85 25.48 13.01
N SER A 531 -2.47 25.07 11.89
CA SER A 531 -3.75 25.62 11.45
C SER A 531 -4.88 25.30 12.44
N LEU A 532 -5.69 26.31 12.77
CA LEU A 532 -6.86 26.15 13.64
C LEU A 532 -7.91 25.21 13.03
N PHE A 533 -7.96 25.13 11.69
CA PHE A 533 -8.90 24.28 10.95
C PHE A 533 -8.35 22.87 10.67
N GLY A 534 -7.07 22.62 10.98
CA GLY A 534 -6.37 21.37 10.72
C GLY A 534 -6.55 20.30 11.80
N ILE A 535 -7.78 20.06 12.30
CA ILE A 535 -7.99 19.09 13.39
C ILE A 535 -7.51 17.69 12.98
N GLN A 536 -7.94 17.22 11.80
CA GLN A 536 -7.56 15.91 11.28
C GLN A 536 -6.06 15.85 10.93
N THR A 537 -5.52 16.88 10.26
CA THR A 537 -4.10 16.91 9.89
C THR A 537 -3.21 16.92 11.11
N LYS A 538 -3.58 17.66 12.16
CA LYS A 538 -2.86 17.70 13.44
C LYS A 538 -2.83 16.35 14.14
N GLN A 539 -3.93 15.59 14.09
CA GLN A 539 -3.97 14.23 14.63
C GLN A 539 -3.05 13.29 13.86
N LEU A 540 -3.07 13.36 12.53
CA LEU A 540 -2.19 12.55 11.66
C LEU A 540 -0.71 12.90 11.86
N VAL A 541 -0.36 14.18 11.94
CA VAL A 541 1.02 14.62 12.23
C VAL A 541 1.50 14.05 13.56
N LYS A 542 0.68 14.11 14.62
CA LYS A 542 1.01 13.51 15.92
C LYS A 542 1.17 11.99 15.84
N GLN A 543 0.29 11.33 15.09
CA GLN A 543 0.35 9.89 14.88
C GLN A 543 1.64 9.48 14.18
N TYR A 544 2.00 10.12 13.07
CA TYR A 544 3.19 9.79 12.30
C TYR A 544 4.50 10.15 13.01
N ALA A 545 4.51 11.22 13.81
CA ALA A 545 5.63 11.49 14.71
C ALA A 545 5.79 10.42 15.81
N ALA A 546 4.69 9.86 16.32
CA ALA A 546 4.75 8.85 17.38
C ALA A 546 5.01 7.42 16.85
N ASP A 547 4.59 7.13 15.62
CA ASP A 547 4.63 5.81 15.02
C ASP A 547 5.17 5.89 13.57
N PRO A 548 6.48 5.67 13.37
CA PRO A 548 7.09 5.67 12.04
C PRO A 548 6.57 4.53 11.16
N VAL A 549 6.09 3.41 11.73
CA VAL A 549 5.51 2.30 10.96
C VAL A 549 4.17 2.71 10.38
N ALA A 550 3.33 3.42 11.16
CA ALA A 550 2.08 3.97 10.66
C ALA A 550 2.30 5.01 9.54
N PHE A 551 3.33 5.86 9.66
CA PHE A 551 3.72 6.77 8.59
C PHE A 551 4.10 6.00 7.32
N PHE A 552 5.01 5.04 7.43
CA PHE A 552 5.50 4.27 6.29
C PHE A 552 4.40 3.47 5.59
N GLN A 553 3.52 2.83 6.36
CA GLN A 553 2.38 2.13 5.78
C GLN A 553 1.47 3.08 5.00
N GLN A 554 1.10 4.22 5.58
CA GLN A 554 0.26 5.18 4.87
C GLN A 554 0.98 5.79 3.67
N PHE A 555 2.28 6.10 3.78
CA PHE A 555 3.06 6.65 2.68
C PHE A 555 3.08 5.69 1.49
N SER A 556 3.31 4.39 1.73
CA SER A 556 3.22 3.35 0.69
C SER A 556 1.83 3.33 0.04
N ASP A 557 0.76 3.29 0.83
CA ASP A 557 -0.61 3.25 0.30
C ASP A 557 -0.95 4.51 -0.52
N SER A 558 -0.47 5.67 -0.07
CA SER A 558 -0.71 6.95 -0.74
C SER A 558 0.14 7.12 -2.00
N MET A 559 1.37 6.58 -2.05
CA MET A 559 2.18 6.53 -3.27
C MET A 559 1.56 5.63 -4.33
N VAL A 560 0.95 4.50 -3.95
CA VAL A 560 0.19 3.66 -4.88
C VAL A 560 -1.00 4.44 -5.46
N LYS A 561 -1.76 5.14 -4.61
CA LYS A 561 -2.89 5.96 -5.09
C LYS A 561 -2.44 7.09 -6.00
N LEU A 562 -1.38 7.81 -5.63
CA LEU A 562 -0.78 8.88 -6.43
C LEU A 562 -0.38 8.34 -7.81
N GLY A 563 0.36 7.22 -7.84
CA GLY A 563 0.76 6.57 -9.08
C GLY A 563 -0.41 6.08 -9.94
N ASN A 564 -1.56 5.79 -9.33
CA ASN A 564 -2.77 5.34 -10.03
C ASN A 564 -3.66 6.48 -10.54
N ILE A 565 -3.25 7.74 -10.39
CA ILE A 565 -3.93 8.85 -11.06
C ILE A 565 -3.59 8.76 -12.55
N THR A 566 -4.53 8.24 -13.33
CA THR A 566 -4.37 8.01 -14.77
C THR A 566 -5.15 9.03 -15.59
N ASN A 567 -4.64 9.35 -16.77
CA ASN A 567 -5.34 10.17 -17.76
C ASN A 567 -5.81 9.31 -18.94
N GLN A 568 -7.13 9.19 -19.10
CA GLN A 568 -7.74 8.33 -20.13
C GLN A 568 -7.28 8.70 -21.55
N ASP A 569 -7.00 9.98 -21.82
CA ASP A 569 -6.54 10.43 -23.14
C ASP A 569 -5.17 9.84 -23.49
N SER A 570 -4.28 9.69 -22.50
CA SER A 570 -2.97 9.06 -22.67
C SER A 570 -3.10 7.57 -23.05
N PHE A 571 -4.14 6.86 -22.57
CA PHE A 571 -4.35 5.47 -22.95
C PHE A 571 -5.01 5.32 -24.33
N ALA A 572 -5.78 6.33 -24.75
CA ALA A 572 -6.41 6.35 -26.06
C ALA A 572 -5.45 6.77 -27.19
N THR A 573 -4.59 7.75 -26.92
CA THR A 573 -3.77 8.43 -27.95
C THR A 573 -2.29 8.52 -27.62
N GLY A 574 -1.90 8.20 -26.38
CA GLY A 574 -0.51 8.20 -25.96
C GLY A 574 0.29 7.03 -26.51
N GLU A 575 1.58 7.04 -26.19
CA GLU A 575 2.57 6.18 -26.83
C GLU A 575 3.56 5.58 -25.84
N VAL A 576 4.55 4.87 -26.35
CA VAL A 576 5.78 4.56 -25.62
C VAL A 576 6.87 5.39 -26.26
N ARG A 577 7.26 6.50 -25.63
CA ARG A 577 8.29 7.38 -26.17
C ARG A 577 9.62 6.65 -26.19
N LYS A 578 10.42 6.77 -27.25
CA LYS A 578 11.80 6.27 -27.28
C LYS A 578 12.75 7.17 -26.50
N ILE A 579 12.48 8.48 -26.53
CA ILE A 579 13.22 9.50 -25.79
C ILE A 579 12.21 10.25 -24.93
N CYS A 580 12.34 10.18 -23.60
CA CYS A 580 11.32 10.75 -22.69
C CYS A 580 11.09 12.26 -22.81
N ARG A 581 11.97 12.97 -23.52
CA ARG A 581 11.86 14.42 -23.71
C ARG A 581 10.99 14.83 -24.88
N PHE A 582 10.69 13.92 -25.81
CA PHE A 582 10.03 14.25 -27.06
C PHE A 582 9.01 13.18 -27.45
N VAL A 583 7.93 13.62 -28.06
CA VAL A 583 6.99 12.74 -28.76
C VAL A 583 7.71 12.03 -29.91
N ASN A 584 7.37 10.78 -30.18
CA ASN A 584 7.95 10.05 -31.30
C ASN A 584 7.58 10.72 -32.64
N THR A 585 8.48 10.60 -33.62
CA THR A 585 8.32 11.13 -34.99
C THR A 585 8.19 10.04 -36.02
#